data_AF-A0A3S4TJM8-F1
#
_entry.id   AF-A0A3S4TJM8-F1
#
_cell.length_a   1.000
_cell.length_b   1.000
_cell.length_c   1.000
_cell.angle_alpha   90.00
_cell.angle_beta   90.00
_cell.angle_gamma   90.00
#
_symmetry.space_group_name_H-M   'P 1'
#
loop_
_entity.id
_entity.type
_entity.pdbx_description
1 polymer ?
#
loop_
_entity_poly.entity_id
_entity_poly.type
_entity_poly.pdbx_seq_one_letter_code
_entity_poly.pdbx_strand_id
1 'polypeptide(L)'
;MKHLISILLLACAVVTIPAKAEQVRYISDDLFTYMHRGPSTQFRIMGSINAGTKVTLLETNKENGFSKVTDSRGRTGWINSDFISRQVGLKERVPALEKELTEVKAALADAQLSGDEKTKNLQSSLQMRTEQITDLELQNSQLNEQLMTSQTEIRELRAKIDTQKDDLLMKWFTYGGMVAGAGLLFGLILPHLIPRRRKRNNGWA
;
A
#
# COMPACT_ATOMS: atom_id res chain seq x y z
N MET A 1 27.95 -6.70 -49.20
CA MET A 1 27.63 -6.97 -47.78
C MET A 1 26.33 -7.74 -47.53
N LYS A 2 25.45 -7.95 -48.54
CA LYS A 2 24.18 -8.70 -48.36
C LYS A 2 24.34 -10.24 -48.40
N HIS A 3 25.37 -10.75 -49.08
CA HIS A 3 25.62 -12.19 -49.22
C HIS A 3 26.32 -12.83 -48.01
N LEU A 4 26.98 -12.04 -47.16
CA LEU A 4 27.65 -12.54 -45.95
C LEU A 4 26.65 -12.82 -44.81
N ILE A 5 25.56 -12.05 -44.73
CA ILE A 5 24.50 -12.24 -43.73
C ILE A 5 23.66 -13.48 -44.04
N SER A 6 23.46 -13.78 -45.33
CA SER A 6 22.66 -14.95 -45.76
C SER A 6 23.35 -16.29 -45.51
N ILE A 7 24.69 -16.33 -45.51
CA ILE A 7 25.46 -17.56 -45.23
C ILE A 7 25.50 -17.84 -43.72
N LEU A 8 25.50 -16.80 -42.88
CA LEU A 8 25.47 -16.94 -41.43
C LEU A 8 24.10 -17.44 -40.92
N LEU A 9 23.01 -17.05 -41.59
CA LEU A 9 21.64 -17.51 -41.26
C LEU A 9 21.37 -18.96 -41.70
N LEU A 10 22.03 -19.46 -42.76
CA LEU A 10 21.85 -20.83 -43.23
C LEU A 10 22.62 -21.86 -42.38
N ALA A 11 23.69 -21.44 -41.69
CA ALA A 11 24.49 -22.31 -40.83
C ALA A 11 23.82 -22.64 -39.48
N CYS A 12 22.78 -21.89 -39.08
CA CYS A 12 22.10 -22.09 -37.79
C CYS A 12 20.87 -23.01 -37.87
N ALA A 13 20.52 -23.52 -39.06
CA ALA A 13 19.28 -24.27 -39.28
C ALA A 13 19.42 -25.80 -39.26
N VAL A 14 20.63 -26.34 -39.05
CA VAL A 14 20.85 -27.79 -39.06
C VAL A 14 21.52 -28.18 -37.75
N VAL A 15 20.71 -28.60 -36.77
CA VAL A 15 20.89 -29.81 -35.92
C VAL A 15 19.75 -29.77 -34.89
N THR A 16 18.62 -30.40 -35.21
CA THR A 16 17.65 -30.85 -34.21
C THR A 16 17.69 -32.37 -34.22
N ILE A 17 18.48 -32.95 -33.31
CA ILE A 17 18.49 -34.39 -33.04
C ILE A 17 17.27 -34.70 -32.17
N PRO A 18 16.40 -35.67 -32.53
CA PRO A 18 15.35 -36.12 -31.65
C PRO A 18 15.98 -36.93 -30.50
N ALA A 19 16.04 -36.34 -29.30
CA ALA A 19 16.41 -37.07 -28.09
C ALA A 19 15.30 -38.09 -27.77
N LYS A 20 15.62 -39.39 -27.83
CA LYS A 20 14.74 -40.43 -27.29
C LYS A 20 14.68 -40.25 -25.77
N ALA A 21 13.52 -39.83 -25.27
CA ALA A 21 13.26 -39.67 -23.86
C ALA A 21 13.34 -41.02 -23.14
N GLU A 22 14.38 -41.20 -22.33
CA GLU A 22 14.56 -42.35 -21.45
C GLU A 22 13.54 -42.27 -20.31
N GLN A 23 12.51 -43.12 -20.35
CA GLN A 23 11.44 -43.11 -19.34
C GLN A 23 11.89 -43.88 -18.11
N VAL A 24 12.39 -43.14 -17.12
CA VAL A 24 12.68 -43.64 -15.78
C VAL A 24 11.37 -44.03 -15.08
N ARG A 25 11.31 -45.24 -14.53
CA ARG A 25 10.19 -45.77 -13.73
C ARG A 25 10.72 -46.41 -12.44
N TYR A 26 9.83 -46.64 -11.48
CA TYR A 26 10.14 -47.24 -10.18
C TYR A 26 9.30 -48.51 -9.98
N ILE A 27 9.79 -49.46 -9.19
CA ILE A 27 9.01 -50.66 -8.85
C ILE A 27 8.12 -50.37 -7.64
N SER A 28 6.83 -50.71 -7.72
CA SER A 28 5.84 -50.51 -6.65
C SER A 28 6.17 -51.31 -5.38
N ASP A 29 5.53 -50.95 -4.26
CA ASP A 29 5.91 -51.32 -2.87
C ASP A 29 5.78 -52.83 -2.48
N ASP A 30 5.83 -53.77 -3.42
CA ASP A 30 5.93 -55.20 -3.11
C ASP A 30 7.39 -55.64 -2.86
N LEU A 31 7.60 -56.42 -1.79
CA LEU A 31 8.93 -56.77 -1.24
C LEU A 31 9.98 -57.15 -2.30
N PHE A 32 9.55 -57.86 -3.35
CA PHE A 32 10.33 -58.11 -4.56
C PHE A 32 9.42 -58.52 -5.72
N THR A 33 9.87 -58.31 -6.95
CA THR A 33 9.25 -58.83 -8.18
C THR A 33 10.24 -59.68 -8.97
N TYR A 34 9.75 -60.69 -9.69
CA TYR A 34 10.60 -61.56 -10.51
C TYR A 34 10.76 -60.99 -11.91
N MET A 35 12.01 -61.01 -12.40
CA MET A 35 12.36 -60.62 -13.76
C MET A 35 12.52 -61.87 -14.64
N HIS A 36 11.81 -61.90 -15.76
CA HIS A 36 11.78 -63.01 -16.70
C HIS A 36 12.60 -62.72 -17.97
N ARG A 37 13.07 -63.77 -18.67
CA ARG A 37 13.75 -63.62 -19.97
C ARG A 37 12.83 -63.19 -21.12
N GLY A 38 11.53 -63.45 -21.02
CA GLY A 38 10.55 -63.16 -22.07
C GLY A 38 9.27 -62.55 -21.49
N PRO A 39 8.35 -62.08 -22.35
CA PRO A 39 7.16 -61.32 -21.97
C PRO A 39 6.02 -62.21 -21.43
N SER A 40 6.33 -63.20 -20.59
CA SER A 40 5.34 -64.04 -19.90
C SER A 40 5.93 -64.73 -18.67
N THR A 41 5.08 -65.22 -17.77
CA THR A 41 5.47 -66.00 -16.59
C THR A 41 6.06 -67.37 -16.91
N GLN A 42 5.89 -67.87 -18.14
CA GLN A 42 6.38 -69.17 -18.58
C GLN A 42 7.88 -69.16 -18.90
N PHE A 43 8.47 -67.97 -19.07
CA PHE A 43 9.90 -67.83 -19.32
C PHE A 43 10.70 -67.92 -18.02
N ARG A 44 11.91 -68.48 -18.12
CA ARG A 44 12.85 -68.64 -17.01
C ARG A 44 13.09 -67.32 -16.27
N ILE A 45 12.97 -67.36 -14.95
CA ILE A 45 13.31 -66.26 -14.04
C ILE A 45 14.82 -66.02 -14.09
N MET A 46 15.22 -64.78 -14.36
CA MET A 46 16.61 -64.33 -14.34
C MET A 46 17.06 -63.83 -12.97
N GLY A 47 16.12 -63.45 -12.12
CA GLY A 47 16.37 -62.99 -10.76
C GLY A 47 15.18 -62.20 -10.20
N SER A 48 15.34 -61.71 -8.98
CA SER A 48 14.41 -60.78 -8.35
C SER A 48 14.92 -59.34 -8.39
N ILE A 49 14.00 -58.39 -8.33
CA ILE A 49 14.27 -56.95 -8.15
C ILE A 49 13.44 -56.46 -6.97
N ASN A 50 14.06 -55.68 -6.08
CA ASN A 50 13.41 -55.14 -4.88
C ASN A 50 12.50 -53.95 -5.23
N ALA A 51 11.44 -53.74 -4.44
CA ALA A 51 10.65 -52.50 -4.47
C ALA A 51 11.52 -51.25 -4.36
N GLY A 52 11.08 -50.16 -5.01
CA GLY A 52 11.78 -48.88 -4.99
C GLY A 52 13.02 -48.80 -5.88
N THR A 53 13.45 -49.90 -6.52
CA THR A 53 14.59 -49.88 -7.45
C THR A 53 14.24 -49.05 -8.68
N LYS A 54 15.14 -48.13 -9.06
CA LYS A 54 15.05 -47.34 -10.29
C LYS A 54 15.31 -48.23 -11.51
N VAL A 55 14.37 -48.26 -12.44
CA VAL A 55 14.46 -49.04 -13.69
C VAL A 55 14.15 -48.16 -14.89
N THR A 56 14.79 -48.44 -16.02
CA THR A 56 14.49 -47.74 -17.29
C THR A 56 13.55 -48.61 -18.12
N LEU A 57 12.43 -48.03 -18.52
CA LEU A 57 11.43 -48.72 -19.33
C LEU A 57 11.84 -48.66 -20.80
N LEU A 58 12.04 -49.82 -21.42
CA LEU A 58 12.38 -49.92 -22.84
C LEU A 58 11.13 -50.16 -23.69
N GLU A 59 10.31 -51.12 -23.29
CA GLU A 59 9.17 -51.59 -24.08
C GLU A 59 8.05 -52.07 -23.17
N THR A 60 6.80 -51.85 -23.57
CA THR A 60 5.63 -52.35 -22.84
C THR A 60 4.81 -53.20 -23.79
N ASN A 61 4.69 -54.48 -23.48
CA ASN A 61 3.79 -55.38 -24.17
C ASN A 61 2.44 -55.38 -23.43
N LYS A 62 1.45 -54.70 -24.00
CA LYS A 62 0.10 -54.61 -23.44
C LYS A 62 -0.71 -55.89 -23.58
N GLU A 63 -0.35 -56.79 -24.50
CA GLU A 63 -1.07 -58.05 -24.74
C GLU A 63 -0.83 -59.05 -23.62
N ASN A 64 0.40 -59.14 -23.13
CA ASN A 64 0.77 -60.07 -22.06
C ASN A 64 0.90 -59.39 -20.69
N GLY A 65 0.78 -58.07 -20.60
CA GLY A 65 0.93 -57.31 -19.35
C GLY A 65 2.39 -57.16 -18.87
N PHE A 66 3.38 -57.59 -19.65
CA PHE A 66 4.79 -57.50 -19.29
C PHE A 66 5.48 -56.29 -19.95
N SER A 67 6.38 -55.67 -19.21
CA SER A 67 7.22 -54.57 -19.66
C SER A 67 8.69 -54.95 -19.57
N LYS A 68 9.42 -54.65 -20.64
CA LYS A 68 10.87 -54.82 -20.73
C LYS A 68 11.54 -53.63 -20.07
N VAL A 69 12.35 -53.91 -19.06
CA VAL A 69 13.08 -52.91 -18.30
C VAL A 69 14.56 -53.25 -18.24
N THR A 70 15.37 -52.21 -18.08
CA THR A 70 16.79 -52.34 -17.73
C THR A 70 16.99 -51.87 -16.30
N ASP A 71 17.61 -52.73 -15.50
CA ASP A 71 18.00 -52.45 -14.13
C ASP A 71 19.27 -51.57 -14.11
N SER A 72 19.49 -50.87 -13.01
CA SER A 72 20.71 -50.12 -12.66
C SER A 72 22.02 -50.90 -12.87
N ARG A 73 21.95 -52.24 -12.82
CA ARG A 73 23.07 -53.17 -13.07
C ARG A 73 23.27 -53.52 -14.55
N GLY A 74 22.56 -52.87 -15.48
CA GLY A 74 22.65 -53.12 -16.92
C GLY A 74 21.98 -54.42 -17.38
N ARG A 75 21.21 -55.09 -16.52
CA ARG A 75 20.48 -56.32 -16.87
C ARG A 75 19.15 -55.95 -17.51
N THR A 76 18.83 -56.59 -18.63
CA THR A 76 17.56 -56.36 -19.34
C THR A 76 16.66 -57.57 -19.21
N GLY A 77 15.41 -57.36 -18.81
CA GLY A 77 14.42 -58.43 -18.67
C GLY A 77 12.99 -57.91 -18.61
N TRP A 78 12.04 -58.83 -18.49
CA TRP A 78 10.61 -58.54 -18.48
C TRP A 78 10.04 -58.64 -17.07
N ILE A 79 9.25 -57.65 -16.68
CA ILE A 79 8.58 -57.56 -15.38
C ILE A 79 7.11 -57.26 -15.62
N ASN A 80 6.21 -57.73 -14.75
CA ASN A 80 4.80 -57.38 -14.86
C ASN A 80 4.63 -55.86 -14.69
N SER A 81 3.92 -55.24 -15.63
CA SER A 81 3.70 -53.80 -15.74
C SER A 81 2.93 -53.23 -14.54
N ASP A 82 2.14 -54.03 -13.83
CA ASP A 82 1.41 -53.62 -12.63
C ASP A 82 2.36 -53.22 -11.49
N PHE A 83 3.56 -53.79 -11.48
CA PHE A 83 4.59 -53.45 -10.49
C PHE A 83 5.46 -52.27 -10.91
N ILE A 84 5.22 -51.65 -12.07
CA ILE A 84 6.00 -50.52 -12.56
C ILE A 84 5.24 -49.22 -12.28
N SER A 85 5.57 -48.58 -11.16
CA SER A 85 5.05 -47.28 -10.79
C SER A 85 5.86 -46.14 -11.40
N ARG A 86 5.21 -44.99 -11.63
CA ARG A 86 5.88 -43.72 -11.95
C ARG A 86 6.35 -42.98 -10.70
N GLN A 87 6.04 -43.52 -9.54
CA GLN A 87 6.14 -42.86 -8.25
C GLN A 87 7.14 -43.58 -7.35
N VAL A 88 7.96 -42.81 -6.63
CA VAL A 88 8.90 -43.30 -5.60
C VAL A 88 8.11 -44.03 -4.50
N GLY A 89 8.68 -45.10 -3.93
CA GLY A 89 8.03 -45.95 -2.93
C GLY A 89 7.57 -45.21 -1.68
N LEU A 90 6.52 -45.72 -1.03
CA LEU A 90 5.86 -45.07 0.11
C LEU A 90 6.82 -44.89 1.30
N LYS A 91 7.80 -45.77 1.48
CA LYS A 91 8.82 -45.70 2.55
C LYS A 91 9.66 -44.42 2.53
N GLU A 92 9.96 -43.86 1.36
CA GLU A 92 10.71 -42.60 1.25
C GLU A 92 9.79 -41.37 1.27
N ARG A 93 8.53 -41.54 0.85
CA ARG A 93 7.55 -40.45 0.80
C ARG A 93 6.99 -40.07 2.16
N VAL A 94 6.72 -41.04 3.03
CA VAL A 94 6.17 -40.78 4.37
C VAL A 94 7.04 -39.80 5.18
N PRO A 95 8.36 -40.02 5.35
CA PRO A 95 9.20 -39.09 6.11
C PRO A 95 9.38 -37.73 5.42
N ALA A 96 9.30 -37.67 4.07
CA ALA A 96 9.35 -36.41 3.33
C ALA A 96 8.07 -35.58 3.53
N LEU A 97 6.90 -36.24 3.47
CA LEU A 97 5.59 -35.62 3.67
C LEU A 97 5.39 -35.15 5.12
N GLU A 98 5.90 -35.90 6.11
CA GLU A 98 5.89 -35.47 7.51
C GLU A 98 6.73 -34.19 7.70
N LYS A 99 7.90 -34.10 7.08
CA LYS A 99 8.73 -32.89 7.10
C LYS A 99 8.00 -31.70 6.48
N GLU A 100 7.42 -31.87 5.30
CA GLU A 100 6.62 -30.82 4.65
C GLU A 100 5.45 -30.35 5.52
N LEU A 101 4.75 -31.27 6.19
CA LEU A 101 3.67 -30.90 7.12
C LEU A 101 4.17 -30.10 8.32
N THR A 102 5.33 -30.46 8.89
CA THR A 102 5.91 -29.69 10.00
C THR A 102 6.36 -28.30 9.56
N GLU A 103 6.95 -28.19 8.38
CA GLU A 103 7.41 -26.92 7.81
C GLU A 103 6.23 -26.01 7.46
N VAL A 104 5.20 -26.55 6.81
CA VAL A 104 3.98 -25.80 6.46
C VAL A 104 3.22 -25.37 7.72
N LYS A 105 3.14 -26.21 8.75
CA LYS A 105 2.54 -25.83 10.04
C LYS A 105 3.34 -24.72 10.74
N ALA A 106 4.67 -24.78 10.71
CA ALA A 106 5.53 -23.73 11.26
C ALA A 106 5.35 -22.41 10.50
N ALA A 107 5.32 -22.44 9.17
CA ALA A 107 5.08 -21.28 8.33
C ALA A 107 3.67 -20.67 8.53
N LEU A 108 2.65 -21.51 8.75
CA LEU A 108 1.30 -21.04 9.05
C LEU A 108 1.23 -20.32 10.40
N ALA A 109 1.89 -20.86 11.44
CA ALA A 109 1.95 -20.23 12.74
C ALA A 109 2.64 -18.85 12.69
N ASP A 110 3.72 -18.73 11.93
CA ASP A 110 4.42 -17.46 11.69
C ASP A 110 3.56 -16.45 10.90
N ALA A 111 2.83 -16.94 9.88
CA ALA A 111 1.89 -16.12 9.12
C ALA A 111 0.71 -15.63 9.98
N GLN A 112 0.23 -16.43 10.93
CA GLN A 112 -0.81 -16.03 11.87
C GLN A 112 -0.32 -14.97 12.85
N LEU A 113 0.86 -15.18 13.47
CA LEU A 113 1.46 -14.20 14.39
C LEU A 113 1.72 -12.86 13.70
N SER A 114 2.33 -12.88 12.51
CA SER A 114 2.58 -11.66 11.73
C SER A 114 1.30 -11.01 11.21
N GLY A 115 0.24 -11.78 10.98
CA GLY A 115 -1.10 -11.28 10.66
C GLY A 115 -1.73 -10.54 11.84
N ASP A 116 -1.68 -11.12 13.03
CA ASP A 116 -2.24 -10.54 14.25
C ASP A 116 -1.48 -9.26 14.69
N GLU A 117 -0.16 -9.23 14.54
CA GLU A 117 0.63 -8.02 14.79
C GLU A 117 0.29 -6.90 13.80
N LYS A 118 0.15 -7.22 12.51
CA LYS A 118 -0.24 -6.23 11.49
C LYS A 118 -1.63 -5.66 11.76
N THR A 119 -2.59 -6.49 12.14
CA THR A 119 -3.95 -6.01 12.46
C THR A 119 -3.95 -5.13 13.71
N LYS A 120 -3.21 -5.50 14.77
CA LYS A 120 -3.01 -4.63 15.95
C LYS A 120 -2.37 -3.29 15.59
N ASN A 121 -1.31 -3.31 14.79
CA ASN A 121 -0.61 -2.08 14.37
C ASN A 121 -1.49 -1.18 13.51
N LEU A 122 -2.28 -1.77 12.60
CA LEU A 122 -3.26 -1.04 11.81
C LEU A 122 -4.37 -0.46 12.68
N GLN A 123 -4.89 -1.23 13.65
CA GLN A 123 -5.90 -0.75 14.58
C GLN A 123 -5.40 0.43 15.43
N SER A 124 -4.19 0.32 15.99
CA SER A 124 -3.53 1.42 16.72
C SER A 124 -3.33 2.65 15.84
N SER A 125 -2.87 2.44 14.59
CA SER A 125 -2.70 3.52 13.63
C SER A 125 -4.02 4.22 13.28
N LEU A 126 -5.10 3.44 13.09
CA LEU A 126 -6.43 4.00 12.85
C LEU A 126 -6.93 4.80 14.05
N GLN A 127 -6.75 4.29 15.26
CA GLN A 127 -7.15 5.00 16.48
C GLN A 127 -6.40 6.34 16.61
N MET A 128 -5.07 6.35 16.44
CA MET A 128 -4.29 7.58 16.46
C MET A 128 -4.73 8.57 15.37
N ARG A 129 -5.05 8.08 14.17
CA ARG A 129 -5.55 8.93 13.07
C ARG A 129 -6.92 9.52 13.39
N THR A 130 -7.82 8.74 14.00
CA THR A 130 -9.12 9.25 14.43
C THR A 130 -8.96 10.33 15.50
N GLU A 131 -8.10 10.13 16.50
CA GLU A 131 -7.80 11.14 17.52
C GLU A 131 -7.22 12.43 16.90
N GLN A 132 -6.31 12.31 15.93
CA GLN A 132 -5.77 13.47 15.19
C GLN A 132 -6.85 14.23 14.42
N ILE A 133 -7.79 13.54 13.79
CA ILE A 133 -8.89 14.18 13.06
C ILE A 133 -9.78 14.94 14.03
N THR A 134 -10.14 14.34 15.16
CA THR A 134 -10.99 15.02 16.17
C THR A 134 -10.30 16.25 16.76
N ASP A 135 -8.98 16.18 16.98
CA ASP A 135 -8.21 17.33 17.47
C ASP A 135 -8.12 18.43 16.42
N LEU A 136 -7.88 18.08 15.15
CA LEU A 136 -7.87 19.06 14.06
C LEU A 136 -9.24 19.70 13.83
N GLU A 137 -10.33 18.96 13.99
CA GLU A 137 -11.69 19.50 13.93
C GLU A 137 -11.94 20.48 15.07
N LEU A 138 -11.51 20.14 16.30
CA LEU A 138 -11.59 21.03 17.46
C LEU A 138 -10.78 22.31 17.23
N GLN A 139 -9.53 22.19 16.77
CA GLN A 139 -8.67 23.34 16.49
C GLN A 139 -9.26 24.24 15.40
N ASN A 140 -9.82 23.67 14.32
CA ASN A 140 -10.49 24.46 13.28
C ASN A 140 -11.72 25.19 13.82
N SER A 141 -12.52 24.52 14.67
CA SER A 141 -13.67 25.15 15.32
C SER A 141 -13.24 26.33 16.21
N GLN A 142 -12.22 26.14 17.03
CA GLN A 142 -11.65 27.18 17.90
C GLN A 142 -11.06 28.34 17.10
N LEU A 143 -10.30 28.07 16.05
CA LEU A 143 -9.75 29.09 15.16
C LEU A 143 -10.86 29.91 14.51
N ASN A 144 -11.94 29.27 14.08
CA ASN A 144 -13.08 29.96 13.50
C ASN A 144 -13.80 30.84 14.54
N GLU A 145 -13.92 30.38 15.77
CA GLU A 145 -14.44 31.18 16.90
C GLU A 145 -13.54 32.38 17.21
N GLN A 146 -12.21 32.20 17.22
CA GLN A 146 -11.24 33.28 17.38
C GLN A 146 -11.31 34.31 16.24
N LEU A 147 -11.49 33.85 15.00
CA LEU A 147 -11.69 34.76 13.87
C LEU A 147 -12.98 35.57 14.01
N MET A 148 -14.07 34.94 14.46
CA MET A 148 -15.34 35.62 14.67
C MET A 148 -15.24 36.65 15.80
N THR A 149 -14.66 36.27 16.94
CA THR A 149 -14.45 37.18 18.08
C THR A 149 -13.55 38.36 17.71
N SER A 150 -12.42 38.12 17.05
CA SER A 150 -11.52 39.19 16.58
C SER A 150 -12.22 40.12 15.58
N GLN A 151 -13.03 39.58 14.66
CA GLN A 151 -13.83 40.41 13.75
C GLN A 151 -14.87 41.25 14.51
N THR A 152 -15.53 40.69 15.53
CA THR A 152 -16.48 41.45 16.36
C THR A 152 -15.79 42.54 17.16
N GLU A 153 -14.60 42.28 17.73
CA GLU A 153 -13.80 43.28 18.43
C GLU A 153 -13.38 44.41 17.49
N ILE A 154 -12.96 44.09 16.26
CA ILE A 154 -12.63 45.12 15.25
C ILE A 154 -13.86 45.97 14.93
N ARG A 155 -15.04 45.36 14.78
CA ARG A 155 -16.30 46.10 14.53
C ARG A 155 -16.66 46.98 15.73
N GLU A 156 -16.54 46.48 16.94
CA GLU A 156 -16.81 47.23 18.17
C GLU A 156 -15.83 48.39 18.36
N LEU A 157 -14.54 48.16 18.16
CA LEU A 157 -13.51 49.21 18.24
C LEU A 157 -13.72 50.29 17.18
N ARG A 158 -14.11 49.92 15.96
CA ARG A 158 -14.49 50.88 14.92
C ARG A 158 -15.71 51.70 15.33
N ALA A 159 -16.74 51.04 15.88
CA ALA A 159 -17.92 51.74 16.38
C ALA A 159 -17.57 52.70 17.53
N LYS A 160 -16.70 52.30 18.47
CA LYS A 160 -16.18 53.18 19.55
C LYS A 160 -15.38 54.36 19.01
N ILE A 161 -14.57 54.17 17.97
CA ILE A 161 -13.82 55.27 17.34
C ILE A 161 -14.79 56.27 16.69
N ASP A 162 -15.86 55.79 16.07
CA ASP A 162 -16.86 56.66 15.43
C ASP A 162 -17.67 57.45 16.47
N THR A 163 -18.17 56.77 17.51
CA THR A 163 -18.91 57.44 18.59
C THR A 163 -18.06 58.41 19.39
N GLN A 164 -16.79 58.09 19.67
CA GLN A 164 -15.89 59.02 20.35
C GLN A 164 -15.62 60.27 19.51
N LYS A 165 -15.48 60.14 18.18
CA LYS A 165 -15.32 61.29 17.30
C LYS A 165 -16.56 62.19 17.33
N ASP A 166 -17.75 61.61 17.26
CA ASP A 166 -19.00 62.35 17.31
C ASP A 166 -19.21 63.07 18.65
N ASP A 167 -18.92 62.39 19.78
CA ASP A 167 -19.00 62.99 21.12
C ASP A 167 -17.99 64.14 21.32
N LEU A 168 -16.77 63.96 20.82
CA LEU A 168 -15.75 65.01 20.85
C LEU A 168 -16.17 66.20 19.97
N LEU A 169 -16.66 65.94 18.76
CA LEU A 169 -17.14 66.98 17.84
C LEU A 169 -18.30 67.77 18.46
N MET A 170 -19.27 67.08 19.07
CA MET A 170 -20.42 67.69 19.72
C MET A 170 -20.01 68.59 20.90
N LYS A 171 -19.03 68.16 21.70
CA LYS A 171 -18.47 68.97 22.80
C LYS A 171 -17.80 70.24 22.27
N TRP A 172 -16.91 70.14 21.29
CA TRP A 172 -16.25 71.33 20.74
C TRP A 172 -17.22 72.27 20.02
N PHE A 173 -18.24 71.74 19.34
CA PHE A 173 -19.29 72.53 18.71
C PHE A 173 -20.16 73.28 19.72
N THR A 174 -20.58 72.63 20.82
CA THR A 174 -21.39 73.28 21.87
C THR A 174 -20.61 74.38 22.60
N TYR A 175 -19.34 74.15 22.93
CA TYR A 175 -18.48 75.19 23.51
C TYR A 175 -18.23 76.34 22.52
N GLY A 176 -17.94 76.05 21.26
CA GLY A 176 -17.76 77.05 20.22
C GLY A 176 -19.01 77.89 19.96
N GLY A 177 -20.18 77.24 19.87
CA GLY A 177 -21.47 77.90 19.69
C GLY A 177 -21.87 78.77 20.88
N MET A 178 -21.60 78.31 22.11
CA MET A 178 -21.83 79.11 23.32
C MET A 178 -20.96 80.37 23.36
N VAL A 179 -19.67 80.25 23.06
CA VAL A 179 -18.74 81.39 23.00
C VAL A 179 -19.12 82.36 21.89
N ALA A 180 -19.45 81.86 20.69
CA ALA A 180 -19.89 82.68 19.57
C ALA A 180 -21.21 83.43 19.87
N GLY A 181 -22.18 82.75 20.49
CA GLY A 181 -23.45 83.34 20.90
C GLY A 181 -23.28 84.43 21.96
N ALA A 182 -22.46 84.18 22.99
CA ALA A 182 -22.12 85.19 23.99
C ALA A 182 -21.38 86.38 23.37
N GLY A 183 -20.39 86.12 22.50
CA GLY A 183 -19.64 87.16 21.80
C GLY A 183 -20.53 88.03 20.90
N LEU A 184 -21.52 87.46 20.23
CA LEU A 184 -22.48 88.20 19.42
C LEU A 184 -23.42 89.04 20.28
N LEU A 185 -23.95 88.48 21.37
CA LEU A 185 -24.78 89.22 22.32
C LEU A 185 -24.02 90.42 22.89
N PHE A 186 -22.81 90.21 23.41
CA PHE A 186 -21.98 91.31 23.90
C PHE A 186 -21.60 92.29 22.80
N GLY A 187 -21.24 91.80 21.60
CA GLY A 187 -20.90 92.63 20.45
C GLY A 187 -22.04 93.53 19.96
N LEU A 188 -23.30 93.10 20.10
CA LEU A 188 -24.48 93.89 19.75
C LEU A 188 -24.91 94.83 20.89
N ILE A 189 -24.75 94.41 22.15
CA ILE A 189 -25.21 95.16 23.33
C ILE A 189 -24.22 96.26 23.73
N LEU A 190 -22.91 96.01 23.68
CA LEU A 190 -21.88 96.99 24.07
C LEU A 190 -21.93 98.31 23.28
N PRO A 191 -22.11 98.32 21.94
CA PRO A 191 -22.21 99.56 21.16
C PRO A 191 -23.43 100.40 21.52
N HIS A 192 -24.50 99.77 22.03
CA HIS A 192 -25.74 100.46 22.35
C HIS A 192 -25.72 101.09 23.74
N LEU A 193 -24.99 100.50 24.70
CA LEU A 193 -24.87 101.04 26.05
C LEU A 193 -23.76 102.08 26.22
N ILE A 194 -22.72 102.07 25.37
CA ILE A 194 -21.58 102.99 25.51
C ILE A 194 -21.86 104.29 24.73
N PRO A 195 -22.05 105.45 25.40
CA PRO A 195 -22.29 106.71 24.71
C PRO A 195 -21.05 107.12 23.90
N ARG A 196 -21.25 107.24 22.58
CA ARG A 196 -20.26 107.68 21.60
C ARG A 196 -19.65 109.02 22.03
N ARG A 197 -18.40 109.01 22.50
CA ARG A 197 -17.65 110.25 22.76
C ARG A 197 -17.49 111.02 21.45
N ARG A 198 -18.14 112.20 21.36
CA ARG A 198 -17.96 113.16 20.27
C ARG A 198 -16.48 113.55 20.19
N LYS A 199 -15.86 113.34 19.02
CA LYS A 199 -14.59 113.98 18.68
C LYS A 199 -14.87 115.47 18.50
N ARG A 200 -14.37 116.31 19.40
CA ARG A 200 -14.41 117.77 19.24
C ARG A 200 -13.27 118.14 18.30
N ASN A 201 -13.62 118.56 17.09
CA ASN A 201 -12.67 119.13 16.15
C ASN A 201 -12.41 120.56 16.63
N ASN A 202 -11.22 120.81 17.18
CA ASN A 202 -10.78 122.16 17.52
C ASN A 202 -10.03 122.72 16.30
N GLY A 203 -10.77 123.19 15.30
CA GLY A 203 -10.23 124.06 14.24
C GLY A 203 -10.51 125.52 14.63
N TRP A 204 -9.47 126.36 14.64
CA TRP A 204 -9.56 127.79 14.89
C TRP A 204 -9.89 128.54 13.58
N ALA A 205 -10.89 129.43 13.63
CA ALA A 205 -11.15 130.65 12.85
C ALA A 205 -12.67 130.88 12.74
#